data_AF-A0A2N7W4N7-F1
#
_entry.id   AF-A0A2N7W4N7-F1
#
_cell.length_a   1.000
_cell.length_b   1.000
_cell.length_c   1.000
_cell.angle_alpha   90.00
_cell.angle_beta   90.00
_cell.angle_gamma   90.00
#
_symmetry.space_group_name_H-M   'P 1'
#
loop_
_entity.id
_entity.type
_entity.pdbx_description
1 polymer ?
#
loop_
_entity_poly.entity_id
_entity_poly.type
_entity_poly.pdbx_seq_one_letter_code
_entity_poly.pdbx_strand_id
1 'polypeptide(L)'
;MPHTQALRAVRPCVGDSPAAGQSGLVRLPDELHEEIGSRLDAPNRERYALAHPAIGRALRQSLLADQFVFRAADVRSLGQMDQLVAAIISLSTPSGRPAAMAALGQRIGFLPSVDRANGFASLLEAVETLDPLLRGAPLAALAERIGALPGAERPQAIAQLLNGHRNLPAQDRATLLRALGGEVRFVPEPHQESMLNSVLDAAASLPPRQHSTVVASIANFAQNNTPNAHWAYQRLLSLTERMEPQHRGAALAALGSVIEHLPQRDQNRVFAQVLRMTLEMPAAARSDALAGLASQIHCVAQPERRTTFARLRGAIAALPPERRAKPATRLAEKLDWLDMDDRNDEFHCVLELAHEMPGDGHAQTLAALANRVGTLGHATGAALGNLLARLERLPQQAQTEPLTVLRDHVQLWRRPEDRGPALQAVANAIAQLAPQHRPEALSDRPPVRRFRW
;
A
#
# COMPACT_ATOMS: atom_id res chain seq x y z
N MET A 1 -35.64 3.58 -13.75
CA MET A 1 -35.94 2.14 -13.65
C MET A 1 -35.47 1.65 -12.28
N PRO A 2 -36.30 1.69 -11.22
CA PRO A 2 -35.90 1.23 -9.90
C PRO A 2 -36.44 -0.19 -9.64
N HIS A 3 -35.55 -1.14 -9.40
CA HIS A 3 -35.91 -2.43 -8.81
C HIS A 3 -35.83 -2.30 -7.28
N THR A 4 -36.98 -2.09 -6.66
CA THR A 4 -37.16 -2.19 -5.20
C THR A 4 -38.57 -2.71 -4.95
N GLN A 5 -38.69 -4.01 -4.66
CA GLN A 5 -39.83 -4.79 -4.15
C GLN A 5 -39.60 -6.26 -4.62
N ALA A 6 -39.75 -7.32 -3.83
CA ALA A 6 -40.59 -7.51 -2.66
C ALA A 6 -40.02 -8.62 -1.75
N LEU A 7 -39.85 -8.33 -0.46
CA LEU A 7 -39.89 -9.34 0.60
C LEU A 7 -41.34 -9.42 1.08
N ARG A 8 -42.07 -10.40 0.57
CA ARG A 8 -43.43 -10.71 1.00
C ARG A 8 -43.40 -11.37 2.37
N ALA A 9 -44.19 -10.82 3.28
CA ALA A 9 -44.51 -11.40 4.57
C ALA A 9 -45.17 -12.79 4.39
N VAL A 10 -44.55 -13.81 4.96
CA VAL A 10 -45.14 -15.14 5.12
C VAL A 10 -46.03 -15.09 6.37
N ARG A 11 -47.35 -15.24 6.18
CA ARG A 11 -48.30 -15.53 7.26
C ARG A 11 -48.10 -16.96 7.73
N PRO A 12 -48.10 -17.26 9.04
CA PRO A 12 -48.17 -18.63 9.50
C PRO A 12 -49.62 -19.11 9.41
N CYS A 13 -49.83 -20.18 8.64
CA CYS A 13 -51.06 -20.98 8.72
C CYS A 13 -51.03 -21.76 10.05
N VAL A 14 -52.03 -21.52 10.88
CA VAL A 14 -52.36 -22.35 12.04
C VAL A 14 -53.21 -23.49 11.50
N GLY A 15 -52.68 -24.71 11.50
CA GLY A 15 -53.38 -25.91 11.05
C GLY A 15 -52.63 -27.17 11.50
N ASP A 16 -53.26 -27.87 12.45
CA ASP A 16 -53.14 -29.27 12.84
C ASP A 16 -51.76 -29.86 13.21
N SER A 17 -51.64 -30.15 14.51
CA SER A 17 -50.59 -30.97 15.13
C SER A 17 -50.46 -32.35 14.48
N PRO A 18 -49.28 -32.73 13.96
CA PRO A 18 -48.89 -34.11 13.85
C PRO A 18 -48.19 -34.57 15.14
N ALA A 19 -48.34 -35.86 15.43
CA ALA A 19 -47.80 -36.54 16.59
C ALA A 19 -46.30 -36.29 16.83
N ALA A 20 -45.96 -36.16 18.11
CA ALA A 20 -44.61 -36.04 18.62
C ALA A 20 -43.73 -37.22 18.18
N GLY A 21 -42.56 -36.92 17.62
CA GLY A 21 -41.52 -37.93 17.44
C GLY A 21 -40.60 -37.78 16.24
N GLN A 22 -40.19 -36.57 15.87
CA GLN A 22 -38.94 -36.30 15.13
C GLN A 22 -38.80 -34.78 14.98
N SER A 23 -38.03 -34.16 15.87
CA SER A 23 -37.62 -32.77 15.71
C SER A 23 -36.77 -32.66 14.45
N GLY A 24 -37.40 -32.21 13.35
CA GLY A 24 -36.72 -31.90 12.10
C GLY A 24 -35.77 -30.72 12.29
N LEU A 25 -34.60 -30.98 12.86
CA LEU A 25 -33.49 -30.04 12.84
C LEU A 25 -33.16 -29.77 11.37
N VAL A 26 -33.49 -28.56 10.91
CA VAL A 26 -33.09 -28.06 9.60
C VAL A 26 -31.59 -28.20 9.50
N ARG A 27 -31.13 -29.12 8.66
CA ARG A 27 -29.71 -29.38 8.42
C ARG A 27 -29.18 -28.17 7.67
N LEU A 28 -28.36 -27.34 8.31
CA LEU A 28 -27.73 -26.23 7.62
C LEU A 28 -26.75 -26.82 6.57
N PRO A 29 -26.59 -26.16 5.41
CA PRO A 29 -25.54 -26.50 4.45
C PRO A 29 -24.16 -26.52 5.09
N ASP A 30 -23.28 -27.40 4.64
CA ASP A 30 -21.90 -27.53 5.16
C ASP A 30 -21.12 -26.20 5.07
N GLU A 31 -21.38 -25.41 4.03
CA GLU A 31 -20.77 -24.09 3.81
C GLU A 31 -21.10 -23.10 4.95
N LEU A 32 -22.36 -23.08 5.42
CA LEU A 32 -22.78 -22.20 6.52
C LEU A 32 -22.16 -22.64 7.85
N HIS A 33 -21.96 -23.94 8.02
CA HIS A 33 -21.26 -24.46 9.19
C HIS A 33 -19.77 -24.11 9.20
N GLU A 34 -19.10 -24.16 8.04
CA GLU A 34 -17.72 -23.67 7.90
C GLU A 34 -17.64 -22.16 8.15
N GLU A 35 -18.59 -21.39 7.63
CA GLU A 35 -18.65 -19.94 7.87
C GLU A 35 -18.83 -19.63 9.35
N ILE A 36 -19.81 -20.25 10.02
CA ILE A 36 -20.03 -20.09 11.47
C ILE A 36 -18.78 -20.48 12.24
N GLY A 37 -18.19 -21.64 11.92
CA GLY A 37 -16.96 -22.12 12.55
C GLY A 37 -15.80 -21.15 12.43
N SER A 38 -15.61 -20.55 11.26
CA SER A 38 -14.53 -19.58 11.00
C SER A 38 -14.66 -18.29 11.83
N ARG A 39 -15.89 -17.93 12.23
CA ARG A 39 -16.19 -16.73 13.04
C ARG A 39 -16.11 -16.98 14.55
N LEU A 40 -16.09 -18.23 14.99
CA LEU A 40 -15.96 -18.59 16.39
C LEU A 40 -14.49 -18.57 16.83
N ASP A 41 -14.24 -18.10 18.06
CA ASP A 41 -12.95 -18.27 18.73
C ASP A 41 -12.68 -19.75 19.04
N ALA A 42 -11.42 -20.09 19.38
CA ALA A 42 -11.04 -21.49 19.59
C ALA A 42 -11.90 -22.23 20.63
N PRO A 43 -12.22 -21.65 21.82
CA PRO A 43 -13.05 -22.32 22.82
C PRO A 43 -14.49 -22.57 22.34
N ASN A 44 -15.11 -21.59 21.66
CA ASN A 44 -16.48 -21.77 21.17
C ASN A 44 -16.54 -22.70 19.96
N ARG A 45 -15.48 -22.73 19.13
CA ARG A 45 -15.36 -23.64 17.99
C ARG A 45 -15.27 -25.10 18.46
N GLU A 46 -14.57 -25.37 19.57
CA GLU A 46 -14.51 -26.71 20.18
C GLU A 46 -15.87 -27.15 20.75
N ARG A 47 -16.57 -26.27 21.48
CA ARG A 47 -17.92 -26.54 21.97
C ARG A 47 -18.90 -26.81 20.83
N TYR A 48 -18.81 -26.02 19.75
CA TYR A 48 -19.63 -26.21 18.55
C TYR A 48 -19.31 -27.53 17.85
N ALA A 49 -18.04 -27.91 17.76
CA ALA A 49 -17.62 -29.19 17.19
C ALA A 49 -18.16 -30.41 17.96
N LEU A 50 -18.25 -30.32 19.30
CA LEU A 50 -18.84 -31.36 20.13
C LEU A 50 -20.36 -31.47 19.94
N ALA A 51 -21.06 -30.34 19.76
CA ALA A 51 -22.50 -30.31 19.54
C ALA A 51 -22.92 -30.81 18.14
N HIS A 52 -22.04 -30.76 17.15
CA HIS A 52 -22.34 -31.09 15.76
C HIS A 52 -21.35 -32.11 15.18
N PRO A 53 -21.48 -33.43 15.44
CA PRO A 53 -20.45 -34.44 15.11
C PRO A 53 -20.06 -34.53 13.63
N ALA A 54 -20.99 -34.24 12.72
CA ALA A 54 -20.75 -34.23 11.28
C ALA A 54 -19.72 -33.15 10.88
N ILE A 55 -19.88 -31.94 11.43
CA ILE A 55 -19.00 -30.79 11.20
C ILE A 55 -17.81 -30.79 12.16
N GLY A 56 -17.97 -31.42 13.32
CA GLY A 56 -16.97 -31.49 14.37
C GLY A 56 -15.67 -32.15 13.93
N ARG A 57 -15.68 -32.96 12.86
CA ARG A 57 -14.43 -33.42 12.22
C ARG A 57 -13.70 -32.29 11.49
N ALA A 58 -14.38 -31.53 10.64
CA ALA A 58 -13.78 -30.40 9.91
C ALA A 58 -13.28 -29.31 10.87
N LEU A 59 -14.06 -28.97 11.90
CA LEU A 59 -13.66 -27.97 12.89
C LEU A 59 -12.49 -28.43 13.76
N ARG A 60 -12.45 -29.70 14.18
CA ARG A 60 -11.29 -30.24 14.89
C ARG A 60 -10.04 -30.21 14.02
N GLN A 61 -10.15 -30.49 12.73
CA GLN A 61 -9.01 -30.39 11.82
C GLN A 61 -8.56 -28.94 11.59
N SER A 62 -9.49 -27.99 11.51
CA SER A 62 -9.17 -26.55 11.51
C SER A 62 -8.45 -26.13 12.80
N LEU A 63 -8.91 -26.58 13.97
CA LEU A 63 -8.23 -26.32 15.24
C LEU A 63 -6.83 -26.94 15.28
N LEU A 64 -6.65 -28.15 14.72
CA LEU A 64 -5.33 -28.77 14.59
C LEU A 64 -4.41 -27.96 13.67
N ALA A 65 -4.93 -27.40 12.58
CA ALA A 65 -4.16 -26.51 11.71
C ALA A 65 -3.73 -25.23 12.44
N ASP A 66 -4.63 -24.62 13.23
CA ASP A 66 -4.30 -23.47 14.08
C ASP A 66 -3.21 -23.82 15.12
N GLN A 67 -3.28 -25.03 15.70
CA GLN A 67 -2.22 -25.54 16.57
C GLN A 67 -0.89 -25.69 15.84
N PHE A 68 -0.87 -26.15 14.58
CA PHE A 68 0.36 -26.22 13.80
C PHE A 68 0.93 -24.84 13.44
N VAL A 69 0.06 -23.85 13.15
CA VAL A 69 0.48 -22.46 13.00
C VAL A 69 1.16 -21.96 14.28
N PHE A 70 0.58 -22.24 15.45
CA PHE A 70 1.19 -21.88 16.72
C PHE A 70 2.52 -22.61 16.96
N ARG A 71 2.55 -23.94 16.77
CA ARG A 71 3.76 -24.76 16.93
C ARG A 71 4.88 -24.38 15.97
N ALA A 72 4.56 -23.87 14.78
CA ALA A 72 5.57 -23.35 13.86
C ALA A 72 6.42 -22.27 14.54
N ALA A 73 5.83 -21.41 15.38
CA ALA A 73 6.56 -20.37 16.12
C ALA A 73 7.70 -20.92 17.00
N ASP A 74 7.62 -22.19 17.42
CA ASP A 74 8.59 -22.84 18.30
C ASP A 74 9.65 -23.67 17.56
N VAL A 75 9.58 -23.77 16.23
CA VAL A 75 10.60 -24.49 15.44
C VAL A 75 11.96 -23.77 15.53
N ARG A 76 12.99 -24.52 15.92
CA ARG A 76 14.39 -24.06 16.06
C ARG A 76 15.42 -24.99 15.40
N SER A 77 15.03 -26.17 14.92
CA SER A 77 15.93 -27.11 14.25
C SER A 77 15.29 -27.74 13.01
N LEU A 78 16.12 -28.27 12.11
CA LEU A 78 15.66 -28.96 10.90
C LEU A 78 14.77 -30.15 11.24
N GLY A 79 15.17 -30.99 12.20
CA GLY A 79 14.37 -32.15 12.60
C GLY A 79 12.99 -31.78 13.16
N GLN A 80 12.86 -30.66 13.88
CA GLN A 80 11.55 -30.16 14.32
C GLN A 80 10.70 -29.68 13.14
N MET A 81 11.31 -29.02 12.16
CA MET A 81 10.63 -28.59 10.94
C MET A 81 10.12 -29.81 10.16
N ASP A 82 10.96 -30.81 9.90
CA ASP A 82 10.58 -32.01 9.15
C ASP A 82 9.47 -32.80 9.84
N GLN A 83 9.52 -32.94 11.17
CA GLN A 83 8.44 -33.54 11.96
C GLN A 83 7.12 -32.79 11.80
N LEU A 84 7.17 -31.45 11.82
CA LEU A 84 5.97 -30.62 11.68
C LEU A 84 5.43 -30.64 10.24
N VAL A 85 6.30 -30.66 9.24
CA VAL A 85 5.92 -30.85 7.83
C VAL A 85 5.21 -32.19 7.64
N ALA A 86 5.78 -33.29 8.13
CA ALA A 86 5.15 -34.61 8.04
C ALA A 86 3.78 -34.65 8.75
N ALA A 87 3.66 -33.99 9.90
CA ALA A 87 2.40 -33.89 10.63
C ALA A 87 1.33 -33.08 9.85
N ILE A 88 1.73 -31.98 9.21
CA ILE A 88 0.83 -31.17 8.38
C ILE A 88 0.38 -31.95 7.13
N ILE A 89 1.28 -32.66 6.46
CA ILE A 89 0.95 -33.51 5.30
C ILE A 89 -0.04 -34.62 5.70
N SER A 90 0.07 -35.14 6.92
CA SER A 90 -0.79 -36.20 7.45
C SER A 90 -2.19 -35.72 7.87
N LEU A 91 -2.47 -34.41 7.88
CA LEU A 91 -3.81 -33.89 8.18
C LEU A 91 -4.84 -34.43 7.21
N SER A 92 -5.98 -34.93 7.70
CA SER A 92 -7.00 -35.52 6.82
C SER A 92 -7.70 -34.48 5.94
N THR A 93 -7.73 -33.21 6.34
CA THR A 93 -8.35 -32.12 5.56
C THR A 93 -7.30 -31.16 4.98
N PRO A 94 -7.35 -30.83 3.68
CA PRO A 94 -6.36 -29.95 3.04
C PRO A 94 -6.44 -28.48 3.47
N SER A 95 -7.58 -27.99 3.94
CA SER A 95 -7.87 -26.56 4.12
C SER A 95 -6.93 -25.83 5.08
N GLY A 96 -6.43 -26.50 6.11
CA GLY A 96 -5.51 -25.92 7.08
C GLY A 96 -4.02 -26.03 6.72
N ARG A 97 -3.67 -26.87 5.75
CA ARG A 97 -2.27 -27.12 5.38
C ARG A 97 -1.55 -25.86 4.85
N PRO A 98 -2.15 -25.02 4.00
CA PRO A 98 -1.47 -23.83 3.47
C PRO A 98 -1.08 -22.83 4.56
N ALA A 99 -1.99 -22.54 5.50
CA ALA A 99 -1.71 -21.61 6.58
C ALA A 99 -0.57 -22.12 7.48
N ALA A 100 -0.59 -23.40 7.83
CA ALA A 100 0.48 -24.03 8.62
C ALA A 100 1.82 -24.06 7.88
N MET A 101 1.84 -24.38 6.58
CA MET A 101 3.05 -24.36 5.76
C MET A 101 3.59 -22.93 5.57
N ALA A 102 2.72 -21.93 5.37
CA ALA A 102 3.14 -20.53 5.30
C ALA A 102 3.75 -20.06 6.63
N ALA A 103 3.15 -20.43 7.77
CA ALA A 103 3.69 -20.14 9.09
C ALA A 103 5.08 -20.79 9.30
N LEU A 104 5.25 -22.04 8.87
CA LEU A 104 6.55 -22.72 8.85
C LEU A 104 7.57 -22.00 7.95
N GLY A 105 7.15 -21.52 6.77
CA GLY A 105 8.00 -20.79 5.85
C GLY A 105 8.65 -19.58 6.51
N GLN A 106 7.88 -18.81 7.27
CA GLN A 106 8.37 -17.66 8.05
C GLN A 106 9.42 -18.01 9.11
N ARG A 107 9.59 -19.30 9.45
CA ARG A 107 10.55 -19.78 10.45
C ARG A 107 11.91 -20.16 9.89
N ILE A 108 12.08 -20.22 8.58
CA ILE A 108 13.36 -20.59 7.94
C ILE A 108 14.52 -19.73 8.46
N GLY A 109 14.30 -18.43 8.67
CA GLY A 109 15.34 -17.53 9.19
C GLY A 109 15.79 -17.81 10.63
N PHE A 110 15.04 -18.60 11.39
CA PHE A 110 15.34 -18.96 12.77
C PHE A 110 16.07 -20.31 12.90
N LEU A 111 16.24 -21.04 11.79
CA LEU A 111 17.07 -22.23 11.77
C LEU A 111 18.57 -21.86 11.82
N PRO A 112 19.43 -22.76 12.33
CA PRO A 112 20.88 -22.65 12.16
C PRO A 112 21.24 -22.42 10.70
N SER A 113 22.23 -21.56 10.42
CA SER A 113 22.56 -21.17 9.04
C SER A 113 22.83 -22.34 8.10
N VAL A 114 23.43 -23.43 8.63
CA VAL A 114 23.76 -24.65 7.90
C VAL A 114 22.52 -25.46 7.49
N ASP A 115 21.39 -25.26 8.18
CA ASP A 115 20.15 -26.03 7.98
C ASP A 115 19.13 -25.29 7.10
N ARG A 116 19.31 -23.98 6.87
CA ARG A 116 18.27 -23.14 6.23
C ARG A 116 17.93 -23.57 4.81
N ALA A 117 18.95 -23.94 4.02
CA ALA A 117 18.74 -24.40 2.64
C ALA A 117 17.97 -25.73 2.61
N ASN A 118 18.31 -26.67 3.50
CA ASN A 118 17.63 -27.95 3.61
C ASN A 118 16.18 -27.79 4.11
N GLY A 119 15.97 -26.94 5.13
CA GLY A 119 14.62 -26.62 5.62
C GLY A 119 13.76 -25.93 4.57
N PHE A 120 14.35 -25.04 3.76
CA PHE A 120 13.67 -24.43 2.61
C PHE A 120 13.27 -25.48 1.57
N ALA A 121 14.20 -26.36 1.17
CA ALA A 121 13.94 -27.40 0.18
C ALA A 121 12.86 -28.40 0.64
N SER A 122 12.97 -28.89 1.88
CA SER A 122 12.00 -29.81 2.52
C SER A 122 10.59 -29.18 2.53
N LEU A 123 10.48 -27.91 2.94
CA LEU A 123 9.20 -27.23 2.96
C LEU A 123 8.66 -26.94 1.53
N LEU A 124 9.52 -26.60 0.58
CA LEU A 124 9.12 -26.38 -0.81
C LEU A 124 8.55 -27.67 -1.42
N GLU A 125 9.22 -28.81 -1.24
CA GLU A 125 8.74 -30.12 -1.68
C GLU A 125 7.37 -30.44 -1.07
N ALA A 126 7.19 -30.17 0.23
CA ALA A 126 5.91 -30.35 0.89
C ALA A 126 4.81 -29.45 0.30
N VAL A 127 5.11 -28.20 -0.02
CA VAL A 127 4.17 -27.28 -0.68
C VAL A 127 3.80 -27.76 -2.08
N GLU A 128 4.72 -28.38 -2.81
CA GLU A 128 4.45 -28.95 -4.14
C GLU A 128 3.47 -30.13 -4.11
N THR A 129 3.25 -30.76 -2.95
CA THR A 129 2.21 -31.79 -2.76
C THR A 129 0.79 -31.22 -2.60
N LEU A 130 0.65 -29.91 -2.36
CA LEU A 130 -0.67 -29.27 -2.22
C LEU A 130 -1.39 -29.13 -3.56
N ASP A 131 -2.70 -28.97 -3.53
CA ASP A 131 -3.47 -28.52 -4.69
C ASP A 131 -2.92 -27.17 -5.19
N PRO A 132 -2.74 -26.95 -6.51
CA PRO A 132 -2.23 -25.68 -7.05
C PRO A 132 -2.95 -24.42 -6.55
N LEU A 133 -4.25 -24.50 -6.28
CA LEU A 133 -5.05 -23.38 -5.73
C LEU A 133 -4.68 -23.03 -4.28
N LEU A 134 -3.98 -23.93 -3.59
CA LEU A 134 -3.61 -23.81 -2.18
C LEU A 134 -2.13 -23.48 -1.97
N ARG A 135 -1.33 -23.41 -3.05
CA ARG A 135 0.12 -23.18 -2.98
C ARG A 135 0.52 -21.72 -2.84
N GLY A 136 -0.38 -20.77 -3.18
CA GLY A 136 -0.05 -19.35 -3.27
C GLY A 136 0.57 -18.76 -2.00
N ALA A 137 -0.11 -18.89 -0.86
CA ALA A 137 0.35 -18.34 0.41
C ALA A 137 1.67 -18.98 0.93
N PRO A 138 1.83 -20.32 0.96
CA PRO A 138 3.10 -20.93 1.34
C PRO A 138 4.28 -20.51 0.46
N LEU A 139 4.12 -20.47 -0.86
CA LEU A 139 5.19 -20.06 -1.78
C LEU A 139 5.58 -18.59 -1.58
N ALA A 140 4.61 -17.70 -1.35
CA ALA A 140 4.90 -16.31 -1.04
C ALA A 140 5.65 -16.16 0.29
N ALA A 141 5.27 -16.92 1.33
CA ALA A 141 5.99 -16.92 2.61
C ALA A 141 7.43 -17.46 2.49
N LEU A 142 7.65 -18.48 1.67
CA LEU A 142 8.99 -18.96 1.33
C LEU A 142 9.80 -17.89 0.59
N ALA A 143 9.19 -17.22 -0.39
CA ALA A 143 9.84 -16.15 -1.14
C ALA A 143 10.36 -15.06 -0.21
N GLU A 144 9.54 -14.56 0.72
CA GLU A 144 9.93 -13.53 1.71
C GLU A 144 11.08 -13.95 2.66
N ARG A 145 11.49 -15.21 2.66
CA ARG A 145 12.60 -15.71 3.49
C ARG A 145 13.86 -16.04 2.69
N ILE A 146 13.91 -15.73 1.41
CA ILE A 146 15.11 -15.96 0.58
C ILE A 146 16.32 -15.20 1.15
N GLY A 147 16.15 -13.98 1.65
CA GLY A 147 17.23 -13.22 2.29
C GLY A 147 17.87 -13.91 3.51
N ALA A 148 17.18 -14.87 4.14
CA ALA A 148 17.73 -15.64 5.26
C ALA A 148 18.63 -16.81 4.84
N LEU A 149 18.57 -17.25 3.58
CA LEU A 149 19.39 -18.35 3.07
C LEU A 149 20.87 -17.95 2.94
N PRO A 150 21.80 -18.92 2.94
CA PRO A 150 23.19 -18.66 2.55
C PRO A 150 23.26 -18.04 1.15
N GLY A 151 24.20 -17.10 0.94
CA GLY A 151 24.25 -16.30 -0.30
C GLY A 151 24.30 -17.12 -1.58
N ALA A 152 25.03 -18.24 -1.57
CA ALA A 152 25.18 -19.14 -2.72
C ALA A 152 23.87 -19.83 -3.13
N GLU A 153 22.92 -20.01 -2.21
CA GLU A 153 21.67 -20.76 -2.43
C GLU A 153 20.52 -19.87 -2.93
N ARG A 154 20.63 -18.54 -2.74
CA ARG A 154 19.56 -17.58 -3.05
C ARG A 154 19.13 -17.59 -4.52
N PRO A 155 20.05 -17.60 -5.52
CA PRO A 155 19.64 -17.65 -6.93
C PRO A 155 18.83 -18.92 -7.25
N GLN A 156 19.26 -20.07 -6.73
CA GLN A 156 18.58 -21.35 -6.95
C GLN A 156 17.19 -21.35 -6.30
N ALA A 157 17.05 -20.84 -5.08
CA ALA A 157 15.76 -20.73 -4.41
C ALA A 157 14.76 -19.85 -5.20
N ILE A 158 15.21 -18.72 -5.75
CA ILE A 158 14.38 -17.89 -6.65
C ILE A 158 13.96 -18.68 -7.89
N ALA A 159 14.91 -19.36 -8.55
CA ALA A 159 14.63 -20.14 -9.75
C ALA A 159 13.60 -21.27 -9.50
N GLN A 160 13.70 -21.96 -8.36
CA GLN A 160 12.76 -23.01 -7.95
C GLN A 160 11.35 -22.43 -7.74
N LEU A 161 11.22 -21.32 -7.00
CA LEU A 161 9.92 -20.66 -6.79
C LEU A 161 9.33 -20.10 -8.10
N LEU A 162 10.18 -19.58 -8.99
CA LEU A 162 9.78 -19.19 -10.35
C LEU A 162 9.37 -20.38 -11.21
N ASN A 163 9.77 -21.61 -10.93
CA ASN A 163 9.19 -22.76 -11.63
C ASN A 163 7.78 -23.07 -11.10
N GLY A 164 7.60 -23.03 -9.78
CA GLY A 164 6.33 -23.30 -9.11
C GLY A 164 5.20 -22.32 -9.46
N HIS A 165 5.52 -21.09 -9.89
CA HIS A 165 4.50 -20.06 -10.16
C HIS A 165 3.57 -20.37 -11.34
N ARG A 166 3.97 -21.22 -12.30
CA ARG A 166 3.23 -21.40 -13.57
C ARG A 166 1.83 -21.98 -13.40
N ASN A 167 1.62 -22.72 -12.32
CA ASN A 167 0.37 -23.43 -12.04
C ASN A 167 -0.52 -22.72 -11.02
N LEU A 168 -0.15 -21.51 -10.58
CA LEU A 168 -0.91 -20.76 -9.58
C LEU A 168 -2.02 -19.91 -10.21
N PRO A 169 -3.12 -19.62 -9.48
CA PRO A 169 -4.05 -18.56 -9.84
C PRO A 169 -3.33 -17.22 -10.06
N ALA A 170 -3.82 -16.40 -10.98
CA ALA A 170 -3.15 -15.15 -11.36
C ALA A 170 -2.86 -14.21 -10.17
N GLN A 171 -3.78 -14.17 -9.18
CA GLN A 171 -3.60 -13.40 -7.95
C GLN A 171 -2.45 -13.91 -7.07
N ASP A 172 -2.29 -15.22 -6.97
CA ASP A 172 -1.22 -15.86 -6.20
C ASP A 172 0.12 -15.72 -6.93
N ARG A 173 0.11 -15.84 -8.27
CA ARG A 173 1.29 -15.53 -9.11
C ARG A 173 1.76 -14.11 -8.86
N ALA A 174 0.86 -13.14 -8.87
CA ALA A 174 1.19 -11.74 -8.62
C ALA A 174 1.75 -11.54 -7.20
N THR A 175 1.19 -12.22 -6.20
CA THR A 175 1.68 -12.14 -4.81
C THR A 175 3.08 -12.73 -4.66
N LEU A 176 3.31 -13.93 -5.21
CA LEU A 176 4.63 -14.56 -5.24
C LEU A 176 5.67 -13.70 -5.96
N LEU A 177 5.34 -13.17 -7.14
CA LEU A 177 6.29 -12.37 -7.94
C LEU A 177 6.63 -11.03 -7.27
N ARG A 178 5.71 -10.42 -6.51
CA ARG A 178 6.03 -9.24 -5.67
C ARG A 178 7.03 -9.60 -4.58
N ALA A 179 6.81 -10.71 -3.88
CA ALA A 179 7.71 -11.17 -2.82
C ALA A 179 9.10 -11.46 -3.40
N LEU A 180 9.18 -12.25 -4.47
CA LEU A 180 10.45 -12.56 -5.15
C LEU A 180 11.18 -11.30 -5.62
N GLY A 181 10.47 -10.36 -6.22
CA GLY A 181 11.05 -9.11 -6.70
C GLY A 181 11.69 -8.25 -5.60
N GLY A 182 11.14 -8.27 -4.38
CA GLY A 182 11.75 -7.60 -3.23
C GLY A 182 12.98 -8.30 -2.67
N GLU A 183 13.12 -9.60 -2.94
CA GLU A 183 14.19 -10.44 -2.40
C GLU A 183 15.40 -10.54 -3.33
N VAL A 184 15.28 -10.12 -4.60
CA VAL A 184 16.41 -10.06 -5.54
C VAL A 184 17.59 -9.25 -5.00
N ARG A 185 17.35 -8.21 -4.19
CA ARG A 185 18.42 -7.41 -3.56
C ARG A 185 19.34 -8.20 -2.64
N PHE A 186 18.89 -9.36 -2.12
CA PHE A 186 19.69 -10.23 -1.28
C PHE A 186 20.51 -11.24 -2.10
N VAL A 187 20.26 -11.36 -3.39
CA VAL A 187 21.04 -12.24 -4.27
C VAL A 187 22.46 -11.66 -4.45
N PRO A 188 23.52 -12.48 -4.51
CA PRO A 188 24.86 -11.99 -4.84
C PRO A 188 24.86 -11.20 -6.16
N GLU A 189 25.59 -10.08 -6.21
CA GLU A 189 25.58 -9.12 -7.32
C GLU A 189 25.68 -9.74 -8.73
N PRO A 190 26.54 -10.75 -8.99
CA PRO A 190 26.66 -11.36 -10.32
C PRO A 190 25.36 -11.98 -10.86
N HIS A 191 24.40 -12.28 -9.99
CA HIS A 191 23.14 -12.93 -10.34
C HIS A 191 21.91 -12.02 -10.21
N GLN A 192 22.03 -10.83 -9.61
CA GLN A 192 20.88 -9.94 -9.36
C GLN A 192 20.16 -9.56 -10.66
N GLU A 193 20.90 -9.20 -11.70
CA GLU A 193 20.34 -8.79 -12.99
C GLU A 193 19.51 -9.92 -13.64
N SER A 194 20.11 -11.10 -13.72
CA SER A 194 19.47 -12.29 -14.30
C SER A 194 18.22 -12.71 -13.52
N MET A 195 18.29 -12.67 -12.18
CA MET A 195 17.13 -12.99 -11.33
C MET A 195 16.02 -11.94 -11.46
N LEU A 196 16.35 -10.65 -11.50
CA LEU A 196 15.35 -9.61 -11.71
C LEU A 196 14.66 -9.77 -13.06
N ASN A 197 15.43 -10.01 -14.13
CA ASN A 197 14.87 -10.27 -15.46
C ASN A 197 13.93 -11.48 -15.44
N SER A 198 14.31 -12.56 -14.77
CA SER A 198 13.48 -13.76 -14.67
C SER A 198 12.15 -13.49 -13.96
N VAL A 199 12.16 -12.70 -12.87
CA VAL A 199 10.93 -12.27 -12.17
C VAL A 199 10.06 -11.37 -13.05
N LEU A 200 10.68 -10.42 -13.77
CA LEU A 200 9.96 -9.49 -14.64
C LEU A 200 9.36 -10.16 -15.86
N ASP A 201 10.08 -11.11 -16.47
CA ASP A 201 9.59 -11.88 -17.61
C ASP A 201 8.42 -12.79 -17.18
N ALA A 202 8.49 -13.37 -15.98
CA ALA A 202 7.34 -14.07 -15.39
C ALA A 202 6.14 -13.13 -15.16
N ALA A 203 6.38 -11.91 -14.65
CA ALA A 203 5.33 -10.91 -14.42
C ALA A 203 4.65 -10.43 -15.71
N ALA A 204 5.35 -10.43 -16.85
CA ALA A 204 4.79 -10.04 -18.15
C ALA A 204 3.65 -10.94 -18.62
N SER A 205 3.54 -12.16 -18.08
CA SER A 205 2.46 -13.11 -18.37
C SER A 205 1.25 -13.01 -17.43
N LEU A 206 1.22 -12.00 -16.55
CA LEU A 206 0.07 -11.71 -15.69
C LEU A 206 -0.97 -10.86 -16.42
N PRO A 207 -2.25 -10.92 -15.99
CA PRO A 207 -3.25 -9.93 -16.35
C PRO A 207 -2.73 -8.49 -16.15
N PRO A 208 -3.06 -7.53 -17.04
CA PRO A 208 -2.41 -6.21 -17.07
C PRO A 208 -2.43 -5.43 -15.74
N ARG A 209 -3.53 -5.51 -14.97
CA ARG A 209 -3.63 -4.86 -13.65
C ARG A 209 -2.65 -5.45 -12.64
N GLN A 210 -2.49 -6.78 -12.64
CA GLN A 210 -1.57 -7.48 -11.76
C GLN A 210 -0.13 -7.24 -12.20
N HIS A 211 0.15 -7.30 -13.51
CA HIS A 211 1.48 -6.97 -14.05
C HIS A 211 1.96 -5.58 -13.60
N SER A 212 1.12 -4.55 -13.74
CA SER A 212 1.44 -3.19 -13.27
C SER A 212 1.72 -3.12 -11.76
N THR A 213 0.95 -3.85 -10.96
CA THR A 213 1.12 -3.89 -9.50
C THR A 213 2.42 -4.59 -9.09
N VAL A 214 2.81 -5.67 -9.80
CA VAL A 214 4.09 -6.34 -9.61
C VAL A 214 5.24 -5.40 -9.96
N VAL A 215 5.20 -4.77 -11.13
CA VAL A 215 6.23 -3.80 -11.57
C VAL A 215 6.35 -2.64 -10.58
N ALA A 216 5.23 -2.10 -10.09
CA ALA A 216 5.23 -1.05 -9.08
C ALA A 216 5.90 -1.48 -7.76
N SER A 217 5.61 -2.70 -7.31
CA SER A 217 6.21 -3.23 -6.09
C SER A 217 7.72 -3.40 -6.24
N ILE A 218 8.16 -3.95 -7.37
CA ILE A 218 9.58 -4.13 -7.69
C ILE A 218 10.31 -2.78 -7.77
N ALA A 219 9.70 -1.77 -8.41
CA ALA A 219 10.25 -0.42 -8.47
C ALA A 219 10.46 0.18 -7.07
N ASN A 220 9.54 -0.05 -6.13
CA ASN A 220 9.69 0.41 -4.75
C ASN A 220 10.82 -0.30 -4.00
N PHE A 221 11.09 -1.57 -4.30
CA PHE A 221 12.22 -2.29 -3.70
C PHE A 221 13.58 -1.85 -4.27
N ALA A 222 13.63 -1.50 -5.55
CA ALA A 222 14.84 -1.01 -6.21
C ALA A 222 15.39 0.30 -5.61
N GLN A 223 14.57 1.05 -4.85
CA GLN A 223 15.00 2.22 -4.07
C GLN A 223 16.13 1.90 -3.08
N ASN A 224 16.13 0.69 -2.52
CA ASN A 224 16.83 0.35 -1.29
C ASN A 224 17.99 -0.63 -1.51
N ASN A 225 19.04 -0.24 -2.24
CA ASN A 225 20.32 -0.98 -2.37
C ASN A 225 20.44 -2.04 -3.48
N THR A 226 20.13 -1.69 -4.74
CA THR A 226 20.74 -2.42 -5.86
C THR A 226 21.92 -1.60 -6.42
N PRO A 227 23.16 -2.13 -6.43
CA PRO A 227 24.31 -1.53 -7.12
C PRO A 227 23.99 -1.13 -8.58
N ASN A 228 22.98 -1.80 -9.17
CA ASN A 228 22.49 -1.60 -10.52
C ASN A 228 21.09 -0.93 -10.58
N ALA A 229 20.76 -0.02 -9.64
CA ALA A 229 19.47 0.66 -9.60
C ALA A 229 19.10 1.35 -10.92
N HIS A 230 20.08 1.95 -11.60
CA HIS A 230 19.86 2.57 -12.92
C HIS A 230 19.40 1.56 -13.96
N TRP A 231 20.09 0.41 -14.08
CA TRP A 231 19.70 -0.64 -15.02
C TRP A 231 18.30 -1.19 -14.70
N ALA A 232 18.03 -1.50 -13.41
CA ALA A 232 16.74 -2.01 -12.98
C ALA A 232 15.61 -1.03 -13.31
N TYR A 233 15.86 0.26 -13.08
CA TYR A 233 14.94 1.34 -13.44
C TYR A 233 14.65 1.36 -14.95
N GLN A 234 15.69 1.34 -15.81
CA GLN A 234 15.50 1.33 -17.26
C GLN A 234 14.72 0.10 -17.72
N ARG A 235 15.00 -1.07 -17.13
CA ARG A 235 14.25 -2.30 -17.43
C ARG A 235 12.78 -2.17 -17.06
N LEU A 236 12.47 -1.70 -15.85
CA LEU A 236 11.09 -1.48 -15.37
C LEU A 236 10.35 -0.44 -16.21
N LEU A 237 11.03 0.64 -16.59
CA LEU A 237 10.47 1.68 -17.46
C LEU A 237 10.11 1.10 -18.83
N SER A 238 11.01 0.32 -19.45
CA SER A 238 10.76 -0.33 -20.75
C SER A 238 9.58 -1.32 -20.71
N LEU A 239 9.35 -1.98 -19.58
CA LEU A 239 8.21 -2.88 -19.40
C LEU A 239 6.92 -2.08 -19.24
N THR A 240 6.98 -0.98 -18.50
CA THR A 240 5.86 -0.06 -18.33
C THR A 240 5.45 0.59 -19.65
N GLU A 241 6.40 0.93 -20.53
CA GLU A 241 6.14 1.44 -21.88
C GLU A 241 5.35 0.46 -22.75
N ARG A 242 5.60 -0.85 -22.58
CA ARG A 242 4.91 -1.91 -23.31
C ARG A 242 3.50 -2.21 -22.77
N MET A 243 3.13 -1.67 -21.61
CA MET A 243 1.76 -1.81 -21.09
C MET A 243 0.80 -0.85 -21.78
N GLU A 244 -0.46 -1.25 -21.88
CA GLU A 244 -1.55 -0.35 -22.28
C GLU A 244 -1.64 0.87 -21.35
N PRO A 245 -1.86 2.09 -21.87
CA PRO A 245 -1.82 3.33 -21.07
C PRO A 245 -2.71 3.30 -19.82
N GLN A 246 -3.90 2.71 -19.90
CA GLN A 246 -4.84 2.56 -18.78
C GLN A 246 -4.34 1.67 -17.64
N HIS A 247 -3.26 0.91 -17.85
CA HIS A 247 -2.69 0.00 -16.86
C HIS A 247 -1.33 0.47 -16.32
N ARG A 248 -0.76 1.57 -16.84
CA ARG A 248 0.56 2.06 -16.43
C ARG A 248 0.58 2.74 -15.05
N GLY A 249 -0.58 3.11 -14.50
CA GLY A 249 -0.67 4.04 -13.37
C GLY A 249 0.12 3.67 -12.13
N ALA A 250 -0.01 2.43 -11.63
CA ALA A 250 0.72 1.98 -10.44
C ALA A 250 2.23 1.93 -10.69
N ALA A 251 2.65 1.38 -11.83
CA ALA A 251 4.06 1.31 -12.20
C ALA A 251 4.69 2.70 -12.37
N LEU A 252 4.03 3.64 -13.04
CA LEU A 252 4.53 5.02 -13.19
C LEU A 252 4.51 5.81 -11.89
N ALA A 253 3.55 5.56 -10.99
CA ALA A 253 3.58 6.16 -9.65
C ALA A 253 4.80 5.71 -8.85
N ALA A 254 5.08 4.41 -8.85
CA ALA A 254 6.26 3.86 -8.20
C ALA A 254 7.55 4.39 -8.86
N LEU A 255 7.71 4.26 -10.19
CA LEU A 255 8.87 4.76 -10.93
C LEU A 255 9.06 6.28 -10.77
N GLY A 256 7.96 7.04 -10.72
CA GLY A 256 7.97 8.46 -10.45
C GLY A 256 8.49 8.77 -9.05
N SER A 257 8.17 7.96 -8.04
CA SER A 257 8.59 8.18 -6.65
C SER A 257 10.07 7.89 -6.38
N VAL A 258 10.79 7.22 -7.30
CA VAL A 258 12.19 6.77 -7.06
C VAL A 258 13.22 7.53 -7.88
N ILE A 259 12.80 8.58 -8.57
CA ILE A 259 13.68 9.36 -9.46
C ILE A 259 14.87 9.93 -8.70
N GLU A 260 14.70 10.37 -7.45
CA GLU A 260 15.78 10.91 -6.61
C GLU A 260 16.94 9.94 -6.36
N HIS A 261 16.71 8.62 -6.49
CA HIS A 261 17.73 7.60 -6.30
C HIS A 261 18.55 7.31 -7.57
N LEU A 262 18.21 7.95 -8.70
CA LEU A 262 18.97 7.83 -9.93
C LEU A 262 20.17 8.79 -9.95
N PRO A 263 21.22 8.50 -10.73
CA PRO A 263 22.30 9.45 -10.97
C PRO A 263 21.75 10.81 -11.40
N GLN A 264 22.26 11.91 -10.83
CA GLN A 264 21.76 13.27 -11.08
C GLN A 264 21.61 13.60 -12.57
N ARG A 265 22.54 13.13 -13.40
CA ARG A 265 22.55 13.31 -14.87
C ARG A 265 21.35 12.68 -15.59
N ASP A 266 20.71 11.68 -14.98
CA ASP A 266 19.58 10.95 -15.55
C ASP A 266 18.22 11.43 -15.01
N GLN A 267 18.20 12.05 -13.83
CA GLN A 267 16.97 12.42 -13.13
C GLN A 267 16.01 13.26 -14.01
N ASN A 268 16.51 14.34 -14.63
CA ASN A 268 15.67 15.22 -15.44
C ASN A 268 15.09 14.51 -16.68
N ARG A 269 15.92 13.73 -17.38
CA ARG A 269 15.51 12.95 -18.56
C ARG A 269 14.43 11.94 -18.19
N VAL A 270 14.64 11.20 -17.11
CA VAL A 270 13.71 10.18 -16.63
C VAL A 270 12.41 10.81 -16.15
N PHE A 271 12.47 11.92 -15.42
CA PHE A 271 11.30 12.69 -15.01
C PHE A 271 10.44 13.07 -16.21
N ALA A 272 11.05 13.66 -17.24
CA ALA A 272 10.35 14.05 -18.46
C ALA A 272 9.71 12.84 -19.18
N GLN A 273 10.39 11.70 -19.21
CA GLN A 273 9.89 10.46 -19.80
C GLN A 273 8.67 9.91 -19.03
N VAL A 274 8.75 9.81 -17.70
CA VAL A 274 7.64 9.34 -16.85
C VAL A 274 6.45 10.31 -16.93
N LEU A 275 6.70 11.63 -16.96
CA LEU A 275 5.64 12.62 -17.17
C LEU A 275 4.95 12.46 -18.53
N ARG A 276 5.72 12.29 -19.61
CA ARG A 276 5.15 12.03 -20.95
C ARG A 276 4.26 10.79 -20.94
N MET A 277 4.76 9.66 -20.43
CA MET A 277 3.98 8.42 -20.36
C MET A 277 2.73 8.56 -19.48
N THR A 278 2.81 9.35 -18.41
CA THR A 278 1.66 9.64 -17.53
C THR A 278 0.58 10.42 -18.29
N LEU A 279 0.98 11.40 -19.11
CA LEU A 279 0.05 12.21 -19.90
C LEU A 279 -0.62 11.43 -21.05
N GLU A 280 -0.01 10.34 -21.53
CA GLU A 280 -0.60 9.43 -22.51
C GLU A 280 -1.74 8.57 -21.94
N MET A 281 -1.83 8.43 -20.61
CA MET A 281 -2.89 7.62 -19.97
C MET A 281 -4.24 8.33 -19.99
N PRO A 282 -5.38 7.63 -19.84
CA PRO A 282 -6.67 8.28 -19.57
C PRO A 282 -6.62 9.10 -18.28
N ALA A 283 -7.24 10.29 -18.25
CA ALA A 283 -7.19 11.22 -17.10
C ALA A 283 -7.51 10.55 -15.76
N ALA A 284 -8.52 9.67 -15.72
CA ALA A 284 -8.88 8.92 -14.52
C ALA A 284 -7.70 8.13 -13.94
N ALA A 285 -6.81 7.58 -14.76
CA ALA A 285 -5.70 6.72 -14.30
C ALA A 285 -4.43 7.49 -13.89
N ARG A 286 -4.35 8.82 -14.11
CA ARG A 286 -3.10 9.59 -13.94
C ARG A 286 -2.78 10.00 -12.50
N SER A 287 -3.77 10.01 -11.61
CA SER A 287 -3.70 10.62 -10.28
C SER A 287 -2.45 10.21 -9.47
N ASP A 288 -2.23 8.90 -9.31
CA ASP A 288 -1.10 8.40 -8.50
C ASP A 288 0.25 8.68 -9.15
N ALA A 289 0.34 8.58 -10.48
CA ALA A 289 1.56 8.88 -11.23
C ALA A 289 1.94 10.37 -11.14
N LEU A 290 0.96 11.27 -11.25
CA LEU A 290 1.16 12.70 -11.05
C LEU A 290 1.56 13.03 -9.61
N ALA A 291 1.04 12.31 -8.61
CA ALA A 291 1.43 12.50 -7.22
C ALA A 291 2.89 12.07 -6.97
N GLY A 292 3.30 10.94 -7.57
CA GLY A 292 4.69 10.49 -7.56
C GLY A 292 5.63 11.54 -8.17
N LEU A 293 5.31 12.02 -9.37
CA LEU A 293 6.09 13.06 -10.06
C LEU A 293 6.12 14.39 -9.31
N ALA A 294 4.99 14.86 -8.77
CA ALA A 294 4.94 16.10 -8.00
C ALA A 294 5.88 16.06 -6.79
N SER A 295 6.01 14.88 -6.15
CA SER A 295 6.90 14.68 -5.01
C SER A 295 8.39 14.79 -5.38
N GLN A 296 8.71 14.55 -6.66
CA GLN A 296 10.06 14.54 -7.22
C GLN A 296 10.40 15.78 -8.06
N ILE A 297 9.66 16.88 -7.94
CA ILE A 297 9.95 18.12 -8.71
C ILE A 297 11.35 18.68 -8.45
N HIS A 298 11.92 18.39 -7.29
CA HIS A 298 13.27 18.80 -6.91
C HIS A 298 14.38 18.14 -7.74
N CYS A 299 14.09 16.98 -8.35
CA CYS A 299 14.97 16.25 -9.28
C CYS A 299 15.08 16.91 -10.66
N VAL A 300 14.20 17.87 -10.97
CA VAL A 300 14.25 18.66 -12.20
C VAL A 300 15.30 19.76 -12.05
N ALA A 301 16.03 20.04 -13.13
CA ALA A 301 17.03 21.11 -13.14
C ALA A 301 16.35 22.45 -12.80
N GLN A 302 16.97 23.26 -11.93
CA GLN A 302 16.42 24.55 -11.47
C GLN A 302 15.81 25.43 -12.58
N PRO A 303 16.47 25.68 -13.73
CA PRO A 303 15.90 26.51 -14.80
C PRO A 303 14.61 25.94 -15.43
N GLU A 304 14.33 24.65 -15.26
CA GLU A 304 13.16 23.97 -15.83
C GLU A 304 12.05 23.72 -14.80
N ARG A 305 12.31 23.97 -13.50
CA ARG A 305 11.39 23.62 -12.40
C ARG A 305 10.07 24.35 -12.51
N ARG A 306 10.06 25.66 -12.75
CA ARG A 306 8.82 26.46 -12.88
C ARG A 306 7.94 25.93 -14.01
N THR A 307 8.51 25.77 -15.20
CA THR A 307 7.79 25.25 -16.38
C THR A 307 7.23 23.84 -16.11
N THR A 308 8.01 22.98 -15.46
CA THR A 308 7.58 21.62 -15.13
C THR A 308 6.49 21.61 -14.05
N PHE A 309 6.59 22.50 -13.05
CA PHE A 309 5.58 22.68 -12.01
C PHE A 309 4.26 23.13 -12.61
N ALA A 310 4.26 24.15 -13.48
CA ALA A 310 3.08 24.60 -14.19
C ALA A 310 2.46 23.50 -15.07
N ARG A 311 3.30 22.70 -15.74
CA ARG A 311 2.85 21.54 -16.53
C ARG A 311 2.18 20.46 -15.67
N LEU A 312 2.75 20.14 -14.51
CA LEU A 312 2.13 19.22 -13.56
C LEU A 312 0.79 19.76 -13.05
N ARG A 313 0.75 21.04 -12.66
CA ARG A 313 -0.48 21.70 -12.21
C ARG A 313 -1.58 21.63 -13.27
N GLY A 314 -1.28 21.94 -14.53
CA GLY A 314 -2.22 21.80 -15.64
C GLY A 314 -2.71 20.36 -15.84
N ALA A 315 -1.81 19.38 -15.72
CA ALA A 315 -2.17 17.96 -15.79
C ALA A 315 -3.08 17.52 -14.64
N ILE A 316 -2.88 18.08 -13.43
CA ILE A 316 -3.73 17.82 -12.26
C ILE A 316 -5.10 18.49 -12.43
N ALA A 317 -5.16 19.73 -12.93
CA ALA A 317 -6.41 20.41 -13.22
C ALA A 317 -7.28 19.64 -14.23
N ALA A 318 -6.65 18.93 -15.17
CA ALA A 318 -7.35 18.08 -16.14
C ALA A 318 -7.90 16.76 -15.55
N LEU A 319 -7.66 16.43 -14.28
CA LEU A 319 -8.24 15.26 -13.62
C LEU A 319 -9.70 15.52 -13.21
N PRO A 320 -10.52 14.46 -13.06
CA PRO A 320 -11.78 14.56 -12.32
C PRO A 320 -11.56 15.15 -10.91
N PRO A 321 -12.44 16.04 -10.41
CA PRO A 321 -12.25 16.74 -9.14
C PRO A 321 -11.89 15.84 -7.96
N GLU A 322 -12.53 14.67 -7.85
CA GLU A 322 -12.31 13.67 -6.80
C GLU A 322 -10.91 13.01 -6.83
N ARG A 323 -10.15 13.19 -7.93
CA ARG A 323 -8.79 12.64 -8.09
C ARG A 323 -7.70 13.70 -8.02
N ARG A 324 -8.04 14.98 -7.83
CA ARG A 324 -7.05 16.08 -7.81
C ARG A 324 -6.30 16.20 -6.48
N ALA A 325 -6.94 15.83 -5.38
CA ALA A 325 -6.47 16.08 -4.03
C ALA A 325 -5.05 15.57 -3.75
N LYS A 326 -4.80 14.29 -4.01
CA LYS A 326 -3.50 13.66 -3.73
C LYS A 326 -2.34 14.33 -4.50
N PRO A 327 -2.38 14.46 -5.83
CA PRO A 327 -1.30 15.12 -6.55
C PRO A 327 -1.19 16.63 -6.28
N ALA A 328 -2.31 17.34 -6.06
CA ALA A 328 -2.28 18.76 -5.70
C ALA A 328 -1.60 18.99 -4.34
N THR A 329 -1.91 18.15 -3.35
CA THR A 329 -1.27 18.17 -2.02
C THR A 329 0.24 17.95 -2.14
N ARG A 330 0.68 16.93 -2.90
CA ARG A 330 2.11 16.68 -3.15
C ARG A 330 2.81 17.82 -3.87
N LEU A 331 2.11 18.49 -4.79
CA LEU A 331 2.64 19.64 -5.51
C LEU A 331 2.79 20.86 -4.58
N ALA A 332 1.77 21.13 -3.75
CA ALA A 332 1.81 22.18 -2.73
C ALA A 332 2.97 21.98 -1.74
N GLU A 333 3.20 20.74 -1.31
CA GLU A 333 4.32 20.37 -0.42
C GLU A 333 5.70 20.71 -0.99
N LYS A 334 5.82 20.98 -2.29
CA LYS A 334 7.11 21.19 -2.97
C LYS A 334 7.29 22.60 -3.52
N LEU A 335 6.45 23.56 -3.12
CA LEU A 335 6.59 24.98 -3.51
C LEU A 335 7.96 25.56 -3.13
N ASP A 336 8.57 25.10 -2.04
CA ASP A 336 9.89 25.54 -1.58
C ASP A 336 11.06 25.20 -2.53
N TRP A 337 10.83 24.35 -3.53
CA TRP A 337 11.84 24.01 -4.55
C TRP A 337 11.87 24.96 -5.75
N LEU A 338 10.91 25.89 -5.83
CA LEU A 338 10.89 26.97 -6.81
C LEU A 338 11.72 28.15 -6.34
N ASP A 339 12.13 29.00 -7.28
CA ASP A 339 12.76 30.29 -6.98
C ASP A 339 11.76 31.22 -6.29
N MET A 340 12.26 32.13 -5.45
CA MET A 340 11.42 32.94 -4.57
C MET A 340 10.35 33.75 -5.33
N ASP A 341 10.70 34.25 -6.50
CA ASP A 341 9.80 35.04 -7.36
C ASP A 341 8.65 34.18 -7.93
N ASP A 342 8.90 32.90 -8.21
CA ASP A 342 7.91 31.98 -8.79
C ASP A 342 6.97 31.38 -7.72
N ARG A 343 7.43 31.30 -6.47
CA ARG A 343 6.66 30.66 -5.38
C ARG A 343 5.33 31.31 -5.15
N ASN A 344 5.26 32.64 -5.22
CA ASN A 344 4.03 33.37 -4.95
C ASN A 344 2.97 33.09 -6.02
N ASP A 345 3.36 33.20 -7.29
CA ASP A 345 2.47 32.93 -8.43
C ASP A 345 1.94 31.49 -8.39
N GLU A 346 2.83 30.52 -8.18
CA GLU A 346 2.44 29.11 -8.13
C GLU A 346 1.67 28.75 -6.84
N PHE A 347 1.93 29.42 -5.71
CA PHE A 347 1.10 29.30 -4.50
C PHE A 347 -0.36 29.69 -4.80
N HIS A 348 -0.57 30.84 -5.46
CA HIS A 348 -1.92 31.26 -5.85
C HIS A 348 -2.56 30.30 -6.86
N CYS A 349 -1.80 29.82 -7.84
CA CYS A 349 -2.33 28.87 -8.81
C CYS A 349 -2.74 27.53 -8.16
N VAL A 350 -1.99 27.04 -7.17
CA VAL A 350 -2.35 25.82 -6.42
C VAL A 350 -3.52 26.08 -5.47
N LEU A 351 -3.63 27.29 -4.91
CA LEU A 351 -4.78 27.71 -4.10
C LEU A 351 -6.09 27.71 -4.92
N GLU A 352 -6.05 28.20 -6.16
CA GLU A 352 -7.20 28.13 -7.07
C GLU A 352 -7.53 26.69 -7.47
N LEU A 353 -6.51 25.88 -7.77
CA LEU A 353 -6.70 24.44 -8.02
C LEU A 353 -7.39 23.75 -6.83
N ALA A 354 -7.04 24.13 -5.60
CA ALA A 354 -7.62 23.55 -4.41
C ALA A 354 -9.11 23.88 -4.24
N HIS A 355 -9.52 25.07 -4.68
CA HIS A 355 -10.91 25.52 -4.61
C HIS A 355 -11.86 24.65 -5.44
N GLU A 356 -11.36 24.05 -6.52
CA GLU A 356 -12.14 23.19 -7.41
C GLU A 356 -12.29 21.74 -6.90
N MET A 357 -11.80 21.43 -5.70
CA MET A 357 -11.81 20.08 -5.14
C MET A 357 -12.93 19.90 -4.10
N PRO A 358 -13.59 18.72 -4.05
CA PRO A 358 -14.60 18.44 -3.04
C PRO A 358 -14.01 17.95 -1.71
N GLY A 359 -14.70 18.26 -0.61
CA GLY A 359 -14.54 17.61 0.70
C GLY A 359 -13.13 17.66 1.29
N ASP A 360 -12.70 16.55 1.88
CA ASP A 360 -11.43 16.42 2.60
C ASP A 360 -10.20 16.70 1.72
N GLY A 361 -10.31 16.47 0.42
CA GLY A 361 -9.23 16.74 -0.53
C GLY A 361 -8.84 18.22 -0.60
N HIS A 362 -9.84 19.11 -0.53
CA HIS A 362 -9.64 20.56 -0.46
C HIS A 362 -8.90 20.92 0.84
N ALA A 363 -9.37 20.42 1.99
CA ALA A 363 -8.75 20.69 3.30
C ALA A 363 -7.28 20.23 3.36
N GLN A 364 -6.98 19.03 2.87
CA GLN A 364 -5.61 18.49 2.84
C GLN A 364 -4.65 19.37 2.02
N THR A 365 -5.10 19.85 0.85
CA THR A 365 -4.27 20.74 0.03
C THR A 365 -4.09 22.12 0.69
N LEU A 366 -5.12 22.67 1.34
CA LEU A 366 -4.97 23.91 2.11
C LEU A 366 -4.04 23.75 3.32
N ALA A 367 -4.05 22.60 4.00
CA ALA A 367 -3.10 22.30 5.08
C ALA A 367 -1.65 22.21 4.54
N ALA A 368 -1.44 21.61 3.36
CA ALA A 368 -0.14 21.61 2.72
C ALA A 368 0.32 23.03 2.34
N LEU A 369 -0.56 23.88 1.81
CA LEU A 369 -0.27 25.29 1.52
C LEU A 369 0.01 26.10 2.80
N ALA A 370 -0.71 25.85 3.89
CA ALA A 370 -0.48 26.48 5.18
C ALA A 370 0.95 26.28 5.70
N ASN A 371 1.50 25.06 5.52
CA ASN A 371 2.90 24.74 5.83
C ASN A 371 3.92 25.51 4.97
N ARG A 372 3.49 26.16 3.89
CA ARG A 372 4.37 26.83 2.92
C ARG A 372 4.20 28.35 2.87
N VAL A 373 3.18 28.93 3.50
CA VAL A 373 2.98 30.39 3.53
C VAL A 373 4.22 31.14 4.02
N GLY A 374 4.94 30.61 5.02
CA GLY A 374 6.15 31.25 5.55
C GLY A 374 7.36 31.25 4.62
N THR A 375 7.32 30.50 3.50
CA THR A 375 8.44 30.44 2.53
C THR A 375 8.33 31.45 1.39
N LEU A 376 7.29 32.30 1.41
CA LEU A 376 6.94 33.27 0.36
C LEU A 376 7.61 34.65 0.54
N GLY A 377 8.44 34.83 1.57
CA GLY A 377 9.18 36.08 1.79
C GLY A 377 8.24 37.27 2.01
N HIS A 378 8.35 38.31 1.19
CA HIS A 378 7.55 39.54 1.34
C HIS A 378 6.06 39.37 1.02
N ALA A 379 5.67 38.31 0.30
CA ALA A 379 4.27 38.05 -0.05
C ALA A 379 3.51 37.29 1.05
N THR A 380 4.19 36.88 2.13
CA THR A 380 3.63 36.05 3.23
C THR A 380 2.31 36.59 3.78
N GLY A 381 2.21 37.90 4.04
CA GLY A 381 0.99 38.50 4.60
C GLY A 381 -0.23 38.41 3.68
N ALA A 382 -0.05 38.71 2.39
CA ALA A 382 -1.11 38.64 1.39
C ALA A 382 -1.54 37.18 1.13
N ALA A 383 -0.58 36.26 1.03
CA ALA A 383 -0.84 34.83 0.86
C ALA A 383 -1.58 34.24 2.07
N LEU A 384 -1.21 34.64 3.30
CA LEU A 384 -1.92 34.26 4.53
C LEU A 384 -3.38 34.72 4.50
N GLY A 385 -3.64 35.97 4.16
CA GLY A 385 -5.00 36.52 4.08
C GLY A 385 -5.87 35.74 3.09
N ASN A 386 -5.33 35.44 1.90
CA ASN A 386 -6.02 34.65 0.89
C ASN A 386 -6.29 33.22 1.35
N LEU A 387 -5.32 32.58 2.03
CA LEU A 387 -5.49 31.23 2.57
C LEU A 387 -6.58 31.19 3.64
N LEU A 388 -6.59 32.14 4.59
CA LEU A 388 -7.61 32.23 5.64
C LEU A 388 -9.01 32.43 5.03
N ALA A 389 -9.14 33.31 4.04
CA ALA A 389 -10.41 33.54 3.34
C ALA A 389 -10.93 32.28 2.62
N ARG A 390 -10.04 31.39 2.16
CA ARG A 390 -10.43 30.09 1.58
C ARG A 390 -10.82 29.08 2.66
N LEU A 391 -10.13 29.07 3.78
CA LEU A 391 -10.44 28.21 4.92
C LEU A 391 -11.82 28.51 5.52
N GLU A 392 -12.19 29.79 5.63
CA GLU A 392 -13.51 30.21 6.14
C GLU A 392 -14.69 29.63 5.35
N ARG A 393 -14.48 29.24 4.08
CA ARG A 393 -15.51 28.65 3.21
C ARG A 393 -15.68 27.14 3.40
N LEU A 394 -14.79 26.47 4.13
CA LEU A 394 -14.90 25.05 4.42
C LEU A 394 -15.93 24.79 5.53
N PRO A 395 -16.53 23.59 5.61
CA PRO A 395 -17.21 23.14 6.82
C PRO A 395 -16.28 23.23 8.04
N GLN A 396 -16.79 23.66 9.20
CA GLN A 396 -15.94 23.91 10.39
C GLN A 396 -15.06 22.72 10.79
N GLN A 397 -15.56 21.48 10.64
CA GLN A 397 -14.77 20.26 10.91
C GLN A 397 -13.52 20.15 10.01
N ALA A 398 -13.62 20.58 8.75
CA ALA A 398 -12.53 20.54 7.78
C ALA A 398 -11.55 21.73 7.92
N GLN A 399 -11.92 22.77 8.68
CA GLN A 399 -11.05 23.93 8.96
C GLN A 399 -10.00 23.62 10.04
N THR A 400 -10.29 22.70 10.96
CA THR A 400 -9.49 22.46 12.17
C THR A 400 -8.04 22.08 11.86
N GLU A 401 -7.81 21.14 10.94
CA GLU A 401 -6.45 20.68 10.61
C GLU A 401 -5.60 21.80 9.94
N PRO A 402 -6.03 22.45 8.84
CA PRO A 402 -5.26 23.52 8.24
C PRO A 402 -4.97 24.69 9.19
N LEU A 403 -5.94 25.10 10.03
CA LEU A 403 -5.74 26.19 10.99
C LEU A 403 -4.74 25.79 12.10
N THR A 404 -4.75 24.54 12.53
CA THR A 404 -3.77 24.01 13.49
C THR A 404 -2.36 24.04 12.89
N VAL A 405 -2.22 23.51 11.68
CA VAL A 405 -0.96 23.53 10.92
C VAL A 405 -0.45 24.96 10.74
N LEU A 406 -1.33 25.88 10.35
CA LEU A 406 -0.99 27.29 10.14
C LEU A 406 -0.53 27.96 11.43
N ARG A 407 -1.25 27.75 12.55
CA ARG A 407 -0.87 28.27 13.86
C ARG A 407 0.52 27.80 14.26
N ASP A 408 0.76 26.49 14.20
CA ASP A 408 2.01 25.87 14.61
C ASP A 408 3.17 26.34 13.71
N HIS A 409 2.92 26.54 12.41
CA HIS A 409 3.93 27.04 11.48
C HIS A 409 4.24 28.53 11.67
N VAL A 410 3.23 29.38 11.87
CA VAL A 410 3.40 30.82 12.14
C VAL A 410 4.21 31.06 13.42
N GLN A 411 4.05 30.21 14.44
CA GLN A 411 4.88 30.28 15.66
C GLN A 411 6.38 30.09 15.39
N LEU A 412 6.75 29.42 14.30
CA LEU A 412 8.13 29.16 13.90
C LEU A 412 8.70 30.23 12.96
N TRP A 413 7.92 31.26 12.60
CA TRP A 413 8.40 32.32 11.72
C TRP A 413 9.51 33.13 12.37
N ARG A 414 10.57 33.39 11.59
CA ARG A 414 11.79 34.08 12.05
C ARG A 414 11.63 35.59 12.17
N ARG A 415 10.72 36.19 11.38
CA ARG A 415 10.48 37.64 11.34
C ARG A 415 9.41 38.01 12.38
N PRO A 416 9.78 38.62 13.52
CA PRO A 416 8.81 38.99 14.56
C PRO A 416 7.75 39.97 14.05
N GLU A 417 8.10 40.84 13.09
CA GLU A 417 7.20 41.81 12.46
C GLU A 417 6.02 41.16 11.71
N ASP A 418 6.26 40.03 11.04
CA ASP A 418 5.21 39.29 10.32
C ASP A 418 4.45 38.33 11.25
N ARG A 419 5.13 37.82 12.29
CA ARG A 419 4.62 36.78 13.18
C ARG A 419 3.45 37.26 14.04
N GLY A 420 3.54 38.44 14.64
CA GLY A 420 2.51 38.96 15.55
C GLY A 420 1.13 39.10 14.88
N PRO A 421 1.02 39.88 13.79
CA PRO A 421 -0.22 40.02 13.04
C PRO A 421 -0.76 38.68 12.50
N ALA A 422 0.13 37.79 12.02
CA ALA A 422 -0.27 36.49 11.53
C ALA A 422 -0.84 35.58 12.63
N LEU A 423 -0.22 35.53 13.81
CA LEU A 423 -0.74 34.77 14.94
C LEU A 423 -2.11 35.28 15.37
N GLN A 424 -2.31 36.60 15.39
CA GLN A 424 -3.61 37.19 15.72
C GLN A 424 -4.67 36.81 14.68
N ALA A 425 -4.35 36.88 13.38
CA ALA A 425 -5.28 36.50 12.31
C ALA A 425 -5.68 35.02 12.41
N VAL A 426 -4.72 34.12 12.65
CA VAL A 426 -4.99 32.69 12.83
C VAL A 426 -5.78 32.43 14.11
N ALA A 427 -5.46 33.10 15.21
CA ALA A 427 -6.20 32.99 16.47
C ALA A 427 -7.66 33.43 16.32
N ASN A 428 -7.90 34.53 15.58
CA ASN A 428 -9.24 35.01 15.27
C ASN A 428 -10.02 33.97 14.45
N ALA A 429 -9.41 33.40 13.41
CA ALA A 429 -10.04 32.34 12.61
C ALA A 429 -10.38 31.11 13.45
N ILE A 430 -9.46 30.67 14.33
CA ILE A 430 -9.73 29.56 15.28
C ILE A 430 -10.88 29.89 16.24
N ALA A 431 -10.96 31.13 16.73
CA ALA A 431 -12.02 31.54 17.66
C ALA A 431 -13.43 31.50 17.02
N GLN A 432 -13.52 31.65 15.70
CA GLN A 432 -14.78 31.55 14.95
C GLN A 432 -15.30 30.11 14.80
N LEU A 433 -14.45 29.10 15.02
CA LEU A 433 -14.90 27.70 15.04
C LEU A 433 -15.81 27.43 16.24
N ALA A 434 -16.82 26.56 16.06
CA ALA A 434 -17.62 26.07 17.17
C ALA A 434 -16.73 25.35 18.20
N PRO A 435 -17.08 25.38 19.50
CA PRO A 435 -16.24 24.83 20.56
C PRO A 435 -15.76 23.40 20.33
N GLN A 436 -16.59 22.53 19.76
CA GLN A 436 -16.25 21.14 19.46
C GLN A 436 -15.25 20.95 18.30
N HIS A 437 -15.00 22.00 17.50
CA HIS A 437 -14.06 21.99 16.37
C HIS A 437 -12.82 22.85 16.63
N ARG A 438 -12.78 23.58 17.75
CA ARG A 438 -11.58 24.32 18.14
C ARG A 438 -10.48 23.30 18.45
N PRO A 439 -9.28 23.43 17.85
CA PRO A 439 -8.16 22.60 18.24
C PRO A 439 -7.92 22.79 19.73
N GLU A 440 -7.66 21.69 20.46
CA GLU A 440 -7.35 21.74 21.88
C GLU A 440 -6.33 22.86 22.14
N ALA A 441 -6.66 23.72 23.10
CA ALA A 441 -5.72 24.75 23.53
C ALA A 441 -4.41 24.03 23.86
N LEU A 442 -3.30 24.53 23.31
CA LEU A 442 -1.96 24.04 23.60
C LEU A 442 -1.66 24.32 25.10
N SER A 443 -2.25 23.54 26.01
CA SER A 443 -1.78 23.48 27.39
C SER A 443 -0.56 22.55 27.37
N ASP A 444 0.62 23.14 27.52
CA ASP A 444 1.89 22.50 27.89
C ASP A 444 2.47 21.39 27.02
N ARG A 445 2.02 21.18 25.76
CA ARG A 445 2.77 20.27 24.88
C ARG A 445 4.11 20.90 24.48
N PRO A 446 5.27 20.29 24.81
CA PRO A 446 6.56 20.80 24.38
C PRO A 446 6.64 20.83 22.85
N PRO A 447 7.31 21.82 22.25
CA PRO A 447 7.42 21.93 20.80
C PRO A 447 7.99 20.64 20.23
N VAL A 448 7.25 20.01 19.31
CA VAL A 448 7.70 18.83 18.58
C VAL A 448 8.94 19.24 17.78
N ARG A 449 10.12 18.81 18.23
CA ARG A 449 11.37 19.00 17.48
C ARG A 449 11.26 18.20 16.18
N ARG A 450 10.80 18.83 15.10
CA ARG A 450 10.90 18.25 13.76
C ARG A 450 12.37 18.32 13.34
N PHE A 451 12.97 17.14 13.14
CA PHE A 451 14.28 17.00 12.53
C PHE A 451 14.25 17.66 11.14
N ARG A 452 15.19 18.58 10.90
CA ARG A 452 15.51 19.02 9.55
C ARG A 452 16.21 17.85 8.86
N TRP A 453 15.63 17.39 7.76
CA TRP A 453 16.32 16.56 6.77
C TRP A 453 17.17 17.44 5.88
#